data_AF-A0A819ANY9-F1
#
_entry.id   AF-A0A819ANY9-F1
#
_cell.length_a   1.000
_cell.length_b   1.000
_cell.length_c   1.000
_cell.angle_alpha   90.00
_cell.angle_beta   90.00
_cell.angle_gamma   90.00
#
_symmetry.space_group_name_H-M   'P 1'
#
loop_
_entity.id
_entity.type
_entity.pdbx_description
1 polymer ?
#
loop_
_entity_poly.entity_id
_entity_poly.type
_entity_poly.pdbx_seq_one_letter_code
_entity_poly.pdbx_strand_id
1 'polypeptide(L)'
;MAALVDNLCNFQEESTSQSLPEAPSTTTTLDDVIHKCGRLGRFQWRQYCFLNLIQISAGLASFYYVFGAAEPDHRCRLAPSIWPNDDTYTPINRTHALFLQLYIPTKDGKWDQCHLFVSSNINKSLIECPNELVFERSVYGFTFTEAIGLVCRDKPKKSLLATLMQAGGFLVLIAGILADKFGRKRTILGASILVFSICFITQIIIQWIPMSINMK
;
A
#
# COMPACT_ATOMS: atom_id res chain seq x y z
N MET A 1 39.06 10.03 -31.66
CA MET A 1 37.79 9.57 -32.27
C MET A 1 36.93 8.76 -31.31
N ALA A 2 37.45 7.86 -30.47
CA ALA A 2 36.65 7.14 -29.46
C ALA A 2 36.01 8.06 -28.40
N ALA A 3 36.75 9.06 -27.87
CA ALA A 3 36.22 10.02 -26.89
C ALA A 3 35.17 11.00 -27.46
N LEU A 4 35.10 11.15 -28.79
CA LEU A 4 34.08 11.97 -29.45
C LEU A 4 32.77 11.19 -29.65
N VAL A 5 32.85 9.86 -29.78
CA VAL A 5 31.69 8.96 -29.93
C VAL A 5 31.03 8.66 -28.58
N ASP A 6 31.82 8.49 -27.52
CA ASP A 6 31.28 8.33 -26.16
C ASP A 6 30.52 9.59 -25.71
N ASN A 7 31.00 10.78 -26.11
CA ASN A 7 30.29 12.03 -25.86
C ASN A 7 28.99 12.14 -26.68
N LEU A 8 28.88 11.51 -27.85
CA LEU A 8 27.68 11.58 -28.70
C LEU A 8 26.54 10.66 -28.24
N CYS A 9 26.79 9.41 -27.78
CA CYS A 9 25.72 8.60 -27.16
C CYS A 9 25.30 9.18 -25.77
N ASN A 10 26.13 10.02 -25.12
CA ASN A 10 25.80 10.67 -23.84
C ASN A 10 25.14 12.07 -24.01
N PHE A 11 25.31 12.74 -25.16
CA PHE A 11 24.69 14.06 -25.47
C PHE A 11 23.22 13.97 -25.90
N GLN A 12 22.75 12.81 -26.40
CA GLN A 12 21.38 12.70 -26.92
C GLN A 12 20.29 12.60 -25.84
N GLU A 13 20.63 12.49 -24.55
CA GLU A 13 19.66 12.72 -23.46
C GLU A 13 19.27 14.20 -23.35
N GLU A 14 20.02 15.16 -23.93
CA GLU A 14 19.81 16.61 -23.73
C GLU A 14 19.03 17.33 -24.86
N SER A 15 18.57 16.65 -25.92
CA SER A 15 18.03 17.32 -27.14
C SER A 15 16.61 16.94 -27.57
N THR A 16 15.75 16.39 -26.69
CA THR A 16 14.30 16.31 -27.00
C THR A 16 13.61 17.66 -26.74
N SER A 17 14.13 18.75 -27.33
CA SER A 17 13.40 20.02 -27.51
C SER A 17 14.26 21.02 -28.27
N GLN A 18 14.57 20.79 -29.55
CA GLN A 18 14.88 21.91 -30.43
C GLN A 18 14.60 21.51 -31.89
N SER A 19 13.49 22.05 -32.40
CA SER A 19 13.22 22.20 -33.82
C SER A 19 14.46 22.75 -34.52
N LEU A 20 14.96 22.05 -35.55
CA LEU A 20 15.97 22.61 -36.45
C LEU A 20 15.51 22.45 -37.91
N PRO A 21 15.83 23.45 -38.75
CA PRO A 21 15.25 23.69 -40.06
C PRO A 21 15.80 22.74 -41.13
N GLU A 22 15.16 22.86 -42.28
CA GLU A 22 15.23 22.02 -43.47
C GLU A 22 16.60 21.96 -44.17
N ALA A 23 16.91 20.76 -44.68
CA ALA A 23 17.92 20.34 -45.68
C ALA A 23 19.36 19.98 -45.22
N PRO A 24 20.04 18.98 -45.86
CA PRO A 24 19.58 17.72 -46.46
C PRO A 24 20.14 16.53 -45.64
N SER A 25 19.31 15.92 -44.80
CA SER A 25 19.77 14.91 -43.83
C SER A 25 19.78 13.52 -44.44
N THR A 26 20.98 12.95 -44.59
CA THR A 26 21.18 11.50 -44.56
C THR A 26 20.39 10.97 -43.37
N THR A 27 19.31 10.25 -43.62
CA THR A 27 18.45 9.67 -42.60
C THR A 27 19.25 8.61 -41.85
N THR A 28 20.00 9.01 -40.82
CA THR A 28 20.46 8.09 -39.77
C THR A 28 19.21 7.59 -39.09
N THR A 29 18.68 6.49 -39.61
CA THR A 29 17.54 5.78 -39.07
C THR A 29 17.86 5.32 -37.65
N LEU A 30 16.87 5.34 -36.77
CA LEU A 30 17.02 4.92 -35.37
C LEU A 30 17.71 3.55 -35.26
N ASP A 31 17.45 2.67 -36.23
CA ASP A 31 18.06 1.35 -36.36
C ASP A 31 19.59 1.38 -36.54
N ASP A 32 20.16 2.37 -37.23
CA ASP A 32 21.62 2.51 -37.38
C ASP A 32 22.29 2.94 -36.07
N VAL A 33 21.58 3.73 -35.24
CA VAL A 33 22.03 4.14 -33.91
C VAL A 33 21.95 2.96 -32.94
N ILE A 34 20.89 2.15 -33.01
CA ILE A 34 20.73 0.93 -32.20
C ILE A 34 21.82 -0.09 -32.57
N HIS A 35 22.09 -0.27 -33.86
CA HIS A 35 23.13 -1.19 -34.34
C HIS A 35 24.56 -0.70 -33.97
N LYS A 36 24.76 0.61 -33.81
CA LYS A 36 26.03 1.22 -33.35
C LYS A 36 26.21 1.23 -31.83
N CYS A 37 25.18 1.55 -31.05
CA CYS A 37 25.31 1.70 -29.59
C CYS A 37 25.37 0.33 -28.86
N GLY A 38 25.19 -0.79 -29.59
CA GLY A 38 25.82 -2.07 -29.27
C GLY A 38 25.20 -2.89 -28.13
N ARG A 39 25.52 -4.19 -28.15
CA ARG A 39 25.03 -5.28 -27.29
C ARG A 39 24.96 -4.90 -25.80
N LEU A 40 23.80 -5.08 -25.16
CA LEU A 40 23.62 -4.90 -23.71
C LEU A 40 24.75 -5.61 -22.95
N GLY A 41 25.53 -4.85 -22.19
CA GLY A 41 26.65 -5.39 -21.42
C GLY A 41 26.17 -6.25 -20.26
N ARG A 42 27.01 -7.19 -19.79
CA ARG A 42 26.71 -8.06 -18.62
C ARG A 42 26.28 -7.24 -17.39
N PHE A 43 26.84 -6.05 -17.19
CA PHE A 43 26.47 -5.15 -16.09
C PHE A 43 25.05 -4.57 -16.24
N GLN A 44 24.67 -4.14 -17.44
CA GLN A 44 23.33 -3.61 -17.72
C GLN A 44 22.26 -4.68 -17.50
N TRP A 45 22.54 -5.93 -17.91
CA TRP A 45 21.62 -7.04 -17.68
C TRP A 45 21.43 -7.37 -16.19
N ARG A 46 22.52 -7.41 -15.42
CA ARG A 46 22.44 -7.58 -13.95
C ARG A 46 21.60 -6.49 -13.31
N GLN A 47 21.85 -5.22 -13.66
CA GLN A 47 21.09 -4.09 -13.12
C GLN A 47 19.61 -4.17 -13.50
N TYR A 48 19.29 -4.53 -14.75
CA TYR A 48 17.92 -4.72 -15.20
C TYR A 48 17.20 -5.79 -14.39
N CYS A 49 17.82 -6.96 -14.16
CA CYS A 49 17.24 -8.01 -13.32
C CYS A 49 16.99 -7.54 -11.88
N PHE A 50 17.93 -6.79 -11.26
CA PHE A 50 17.73 -6.26 -9.92
C PHE A 50 16.56 -5.27 -9.83
N LEU A 51 16.44 -4.36 -10.80
CA LEU A 51 15.34 -3.38 -10.83
C LEU A 51 13.98 -4.06 -11.00
N ASN A 52 13.90 -5.08 -11.85
CA ASN A 52 12.68 -5.86 -12.01
C ASN A 52 12.33 -6.65 -10.75
N LEU A 53 13.32 -7.25 -10.08
CA LEU A 53 13.10 -7.97 -8.83
C LEU A 53 12.52 -7.07 -7.73
N ILE A 54 13.02 -5.84 -7.62
CA ILE A 54 12.48 -4.83 -6.68
C ILE A 54 11.04 -4.47 -7.05
N GLN A 55 10.70 -4.33 -8.33
CA GLN A 55 9.31 -4.05 -8.70
C GLN A 55 8.37 -5.24 -8.50
N ILE A 56 8.84 -6.47 -8.69
CA ILE A 56 8.06 -7.66 -8.38
C ILE A 56 7.77 -7.71 -6.88
N SER A 57 8.76 -7.44 -6.01
CA SER A 57 8.53 -7.43 -4.56
C SER A 57 7.59 -6.31 -4.12
N ALA A 58 7.69 -5.11 -4.72
CA ALA A 58 6.76 -4.02 -4.47
C ALA A 58 5.33 -4.39 -4.87
N GLY A 59 5.15 -5.02 -6.04
CA GLY A 59 3.84 -5.50 -6.50
C GLY A 59 3.23 -6.57 -5.58
N LEU A 60 4.05 -7.53 -5.12
CA LEU A 60 3.63 -8.54 -4.14
C LEU A 60 3.22 -7.90 -2.81
N ALA A 61 3.93 -6.88 -2.34
CA ALA A 61 3.57 -6.15 -1.12
C ALA A 61 2.23 -5.41 -1.28
N SER A 62 1.99 -4.76 -2.42
CA SER A 62 0.70 -4.13 -2.72
C SER A 62 -0.44 -5.15 -2.80
N PHE A 63 -0.21 -6.32 -3.39
CA PHE A 63 -1.18 -7.41 -3.41
C PHE A 63 -1.50 -7.91 -1.99
N TYR A 64 -0.47 -8.16 -1.18
CA TYR A 64 -0.63 -8.55 0.22
C TYR A 64 -1.42 -7.52 1.03
N TYR A 65 -1.17 -6.22 0.82
CA TYR A 65 -1.90 -5.14 1.48
C TYR A 65 -3.41 -5.21 1.24
N VAL A 66 -3.87 -5.59 0.03
CA VAL A 66 -5.31 -5.71 -0.26
C VAL A 66 -6.00 -6.73 0.65
N PHE A 67 -5.35 -7.87 0.90
CA PHE A 67 -5.90 -8.90 1.80
C PHE A 67 -5.66 -8.58 3.27
N GLY A 68 -4.47 -8.07 3.61
CA GLY A 68 -4.12 -7.71 4.99
C GLY A 68 -4.96 -6.55 5.53
N ALA A 69 -5.35 -5.61 4.67
CA ALA A 69 -6.22 -4.47 5.01
C ALA A 69 -7.71 -4.72 4.70
N ALA A 70 -8.09 -5.95 4.33
CA ALA A 70 -9.50 -6.30 4.17
C ALA A 70 -10.27 -6.00 5.47
N GLU A 71 -11.54 -5.63 5.34
CA GLU A 71 -12.44 -5.45 6.48
C GLU A 71 -13.25 -6.74 6.64
N PRO A 72 -12.89 -7.61 7.61
CA PRO A 72 -13.72 -8.76 7.92
C PRO A 72 -15.04 -8.31 8.53
N ASP A 73 -16.06 -9.16 8.36
CA ASP A 73 -17.33 -8.95 9.05
C ASP A 73 -17.08 -8.97 10.56
N HIS A 74 -17.63 -7.98 11.24
CA HIS A 74 -17.40 -7.75 12.65
C HIS A 74 -18.68 -7.31 13.32
N ARG A 75 -18.70 -7.48 14.63
CA ARG A 75 -19.78 -7.04 15.48
C ARG A 75 -19.22 -6.56 16.80
N CYS A 76 -20.06 -5.89 17.57
CA CYS A 76 -19.65 -5.37 18.85
C CYS A 76 -19.66 -6.47 19.92
N ARG A 77 -18.65 -6.47 20.78
CA ARG A 77 -18.58 -7.37 21.93
C ARG A 77 -19.66 -6.98 22.93
N LEU A 78 -20.47 -7.96 23.31
CA LEU A 78 -21.44 -7.77 24.38
C LEU A 78 -20.71 -7.50 25.70
N ALA A 79 -21.28 -6.62 26.53
CA ALA A 79 -20.72 -6.34 27.84
C ALA A 79 -20.69 -7.62 28.70
N PRO A 80 -19.67 -7.83 29.56
CA PRO A 80 -19.58 -9.01 30.44
C PRO A 80 -20.80 -9.20 31.34
N SER A 81 -21.55 -8.14 31.63
CA SER A 81 -22.81 -8.16 32.38
C SER A 81 -23.97 -8.80 31.63
N ILE A 82 -23.94 -8.80 30.29
CA ILE A 82 -24.95 -9.41 29.42
C ILE A 82 -24.51 -10.83 29.07
N TRP A 83 -23.25 -10.98 28.65
CA TRP A 83 -22.66 -12.28 28.30
C TRP A 83 -21.20 -12.36 28.77
N PRO A 84 -20.84 -13.36 29.61
CA PRO A 84 -19.55 -13.36 30.30
C PRO A 84 -18.33 -13.58 29.40
N ASN A 85 -18.48 -14.28 28.26
CA ASN A 85 -17.38 -14.58 27.33
C ASN A 85 -17.84 -14.51 25.86
N ASP A 86 -17.73 -13.33 25.25
CA ASP A 86 -18.14 -13.07 23.88
C ASP A 86 -16.94 -12.89 22.94
N ASP A 87 -16.19 -13.97 22.71
CA ASP A 87 -14.95 -13.94 21.89
C ASP A 87 -15.15 -14.49 20.47
N THR A 88 -16.32 -15.04 20.17
CA THR A 88 -16.60 -15.75 18.91
C THR A 88 -17.63 -15.00 18.09
N TYR A 89 -17.35 -14.76 16.81
CA TYR A 89 -18.30 -14.07 15.93
C TYR A 89 -19.65 -14.79 15.84
N THR A 90 -19.62 -16.11 15.61
CA THR A 90 -20.83 -16.94 15.49
C THR A 90 -21.49 -17.22 16.86
N PRO A 91 -22.82 -17.37 16.91
CA PRO A 91 -23.50 -17.67 18.15
C PRO A 91 -23.12 -19.06 18.67
N ILE A 92 -22.58 -19.12 19.88
CA ILE A 92 -22.21 -20.38 20.55
C ILE A 92 -23.45 -21.23 20.86
N ASN A 93 -24.54 -20.58 21.29
CA ASN A 93 -25.77 -21.22 21.74
C ASN A 93 -27.02 -20.48 21.25
N ARG A 94 -28.19 -21.13 21.31
CA ARG A 94 -29.48 -20.52 20.95
C ARG A 94 -29.81 -19.30 21.82
N THR A 95 -29.48 -19.34 23.10
CA THR A 95 -29.65 -18.18 24.00
C THR A 95 -28.78 -17.01 23.57
N HIS A 96 -27.51 -17.28 23.21
CA HIS A 96 -26.61 -16.26 22.69
C HIS A 96 -27.14 -15.62 21.41
N ALA A 97 -27.70 -16.41 20.48
CA ALA A 97 -28.34 -15.89 19.28
C ALA A 97 -29.51 -14.93 19.57
N LEU A 98 -30.33 -15.22 20.58
CA LEU A 98 -31.42 -14.34 21.01
C LEU A 98 -30.87 -13.02 21.59
N PHE A 99 -29.83 -13.06 22.41
CA PHE A 99 -29.18 -11.86 22.93
C PHE A 99 -28.56 -11.00 21.83
N LEU A 100 -27.90 -11.62 20.85
CA LEU A 100 -27.36 -10.89 19.69
C LEU A 100 -28.49 -10.17 18.93
N GLN A 101 -29.64 -10.82 18.70
CA GLN A 101 -30.79 -10.19 18.02
C GLN A 101 -31.45 -9.07 18.84
N LEU A 102 -31.38 -9.13 20.17
CA LEU A 102 -31.93 -8.10 21.05
C LEU A 102 -31.08 -6.83 21.07
N TYR A 103 -29.75 -6.99 21.10
CA TYR A 103 -28.80 -5.88 21.30
C TYR A 103 -28.16 -5.37 20.01
N ILE A 104 -28.04 -6.18 18.96
CA ILE A 104 -27.44 -5.78 17.68
C ILE A 104 -28.54 -5.53 16.65
N PRO A 105 -28.65 -4.30 16.11
CA PRO A 105 -29.58 -4.03 15.02
C PRO A 105 -29.24 -4.86 13.80
N THR A 106 -30.26 -5.31 13.07
CA THR A 106 -30.09 -5.93 11.75
C THR A 106 -30.54 -4.92 10.71
N LYS A 107 -29.63 -4.53 9.81
CA LYS A 107 -29.92 -3.65 8.68
C LYS A 107 -29.80 -4.47 7.40
N ASP A 108 -30.87 -4.49 6.60
CA ASP A 108 -30.91 -5.18 5.30
C ASP A 108 -30.52 -6.67 5.37
N GLY A 109 -30.95 -7.36 6.42
CA GLY A 109 -30.69 -8.80 6.63
C GLY A 109 -29.28 -9.14 7.12
N LYS A 110 -28.44 -8.14 7.40
CA LYS A 110 -27.11 -8.30 8.01
C LYS A 110 -27.05 -7.59 9.36
N TRP A 111 -26.22 -8.10 10.27
CA TRP A 111 -25.96 -7.41 11.54
C TRP A 111 -25.27 -6.07 11.28
N ASP A 112 -25.74 -5.04 11.96
CA ASP A 112 -25.06 -3.76 11.98
C ASP A 112 -23.74 -3.93 12.74
N GLN A 113 -22.65 -3.49 12.11
CA GLN A 113 -21.30 -3.78 12.57
C GLN A 113 -20.79 -2.72 13.56
N CYS A 114 -21.44 -1.55 13.59
CA CYS A 114 -20.92 -0.34 14.24
C CYS A 114 -21.78 0.21 15.37
N HIS A 115 -23.01 -0.29 15.52
CA HIS A 115 -23.94 0.22 16.51
C HIS A 115 -24.51 -0.91 17.36
N LEU A 116 -24.80 -0.58 18.63
CA LEU A 116 -25.58 -1.44 19.52
C LEU A 116 -26.75 -0.66 20.13
N PHE A 117 -27.75 -1.41 20.61
CA PHE A 117 -28.81 -0.87 21.43
C PHE A 117 -28.38 -0.79 22.90
N VAL A 118 -28.55 0.38 23.52
CA VAL A 118 -28.24 0.58 24.95
C VAL A 118 -29.25 -0.12 25.86
N SER A 119 -30.50 -0.22 25.41
CA SER A 119 -31.61 -0.72 26.22
C SER A 119 -32.54 -1.58 25.39
N SER A 120 -33.03 -2.65 25.99
CA SER A 120 -34.04 -3.54 25.40
C SER A 120 -35.46 -2.93 25.39
N ASN A 121 -35.66 -1.74 25.98
CA ASN A 121 -36.97 -1.10 26.11
C ASN A 121 -37.31 -0.18 24.91
N ILE A 122 -38.56 0.29 24.87
CA ILE A 122 -39.25 0.98 23.75
C ILE A 122 -38.45 2.15 23.13
N ASN A 123 -37.56 2.79 23.89
CA ASN A 123 -36.61 3.80 23.38
C ASN A 123 -35.25 3.17 23.12
N LYS A 124 -35.13 2.49 21.97
CA LYS A 124 -33.87 1.93 21.49
C LYS A 124 -32.95 3.03 20.97
N SER A 125 -32.11 3.59 21.84
CA SER A 125 -31.01 4.46 21.40
C SER A 125 -29.88 3.61 20.79
N LEU A 126 -29.45 3.99 19.59
CA LEU A 126 -28.25 3.44 18.98
C LEU A 126 -27.04 4.21 19.52
N ILE A 127 -26.03 3.48 19.96
CA ILE A 127 -24.73 4.05 20.32
C ILE A 127 -23.62 3.40 19.50
N GLU A 128 -22.53 4.14 19.28
CA GLU A 128 -21.27 3.58 18.83
C GLU A 128 -20.74 2.59 19.87
N CYS A 129 -20.08 1.53 19.41
CA CYS A 129 -19.69 0.43 20.27
C CYS A 129 -18.64 0.84 21.31
N PRO A 130 -18.98 0.79 22.62
CA PRO A 130 -18.08 1.22 23.69
C PRO A 130 -17.08 0.12 24.08
N ASN A 131 -17.39 -1.14 23.72
CA ASN A 131 -16.57 -2.30 24.00
C ASN A 131 -15.74 -2.71 22.77
N GLU A 132 -14.79 -3.60 22.98
CA GLU A 132 -13.98 -4.21 21.93
C GLU A 132 -14.83 -4.85 20.81
N LEU A 133 -14.27 -5.00 19.61
CA LEU A 133 -14.96 -5.59 18.46
C LEU A 133 -14.62 -7.09 18.36
N VAL A 134 -15.60 -7.89 17.94
CA VAL A 134 -15.44 -9.32 17.65
C VAL A 134 -15.46 -9.51 16.14
N PHE A 135 -14.37 -10.01 15.59
CA PHE A 135 -14.16 -10.18 14.15
C PHE A 135 -14.36 -11.63 13.70
N GLU A 136 -14.92 -11.82 12.51
CA GLU A 136 -14.99 -13.12 11.86
C GLU A 136 -13.65 -13.46 11.18
N ARG A 137 -12.97 -14.50 11.67
CA ARG A 137 -11.64 -14.91 11.17
C ARG A 137 -11.68 -16.07 10.16
N SER A 138 -12.86 -16.52 9.74
CA SER A 138 -13.04 -17.69 8.87
C SER A 138 -12.48 -17.49 7.45
N VAL A 139 -12.62 -16.27 6.90
CA VAL A 139 -12.23 -15.95 5.51
C VAL A 139 -10.83 -15.36 5.42
N TYR A 140 -10.53 -14.33 6.21
CA TYR A 140 -9.30 -13.53 6.09
C TYR A 140 -8.27 -13.79 7.20
N GLY A 141 -8.60 -14.61 8.21
CA GLY A 141 -7.77 -14.78 9.40
C GLY A 141 -7.60 -13.47 10.17
N PHE A 142 -6.44 -13.31 10.81
CA PHE A 142 -6.07 -12.06 11.49
C PHE A 142 -5.67 -11.01 10.45
N THR A 143 -6.37 -9.88 10.47
CA THR A 143 -6.13 -8.77 9.53
C THR A 143 -5.49 -7.57 10.24
N PHE A 144 -4.78 -6.73 9.49
CA PHE A 144 -4.26 -5.47 10.00
C PHE A 144 -5.40 -4.57 10.48
N THR A 145 -6.52 -4.54 9.74
CA THR A 145 -7.74 -3.82 10.11
C THR A 145 -8.20 -4.11 11.53
N GLU A 146 -8.21 -5.39 11.91
CA GLU A 146 -8.61 -5.86 13.25
C GLU A 146 -7.60 -5.41 14.32
N ALA A 147 -6.30 -5.53 14.05
CA ALA A 147 -5.25 -5.23 15.02
C ALA A 147 -5.23 -3.76 15.48
N ILE A 148 -5.57 -2.82 14.58
CA ILE A 148 -5.59 -1.38 14.87
C ILE A 148 -7.00 -0.81 15.01
N GLY A 149 -8.05 -1.63 14.86
CA GLY A 149 -9.44 -1.18 15.04
C GLY A 149 -9.89 -0.09 14.06
N LEU A 150 -9.42 -0.13 12.80
CA LEU A 150 -9.70 0.93 11.79
C LEU A 150 -11.11 0.84 11.18
N VAL A 151 -12.09 0.60 12.03
CA VAL A 151 -13.45 0.25 11.62
C VAL A 151 -14.43 1.30 12.12
N CYS A 152 -15.63 1.32 11.54
CA CYS A 152 -16.68 2.29 11.83
C CYS A 152 -16.23 3.74 11.67
N ARG A 153 -15.91 4.43 12.78
CA ARG A 153 -15.44 5.82 12.80
C ARG A 153 -14.13 6.01 12.03
N ASP A 154 -13.27 5.01 12.05
CA ASP A 154 -11.92 5.07 11.50
C ASP A 154 -11.80 4.48 10.07
N LYS A 155 -12.93 4.13 9.45
CA LYS A 155 -13.03 3.75 8.02
C LYS A 155 -12.29 4.69 7.07
N PRO A 156 -12.41 6.04 7.16
CA PRO A 156 -11.72 6.91 6.23
C PRO A 156 -10.19 6.86 6.34
N LYS A 157 -9.64 6.47 7.50
CA LYS A 157 -8.17 6.38 7.68
C LYS A 157 -7.55 5.32 6.77
N LYS A 158 -8.25 4.19 6.56
CA LYS A 158 -7.81 3.15 5.60
C LYS A 158 -7.78 3.68 4.17
N SER A 159 -8.83 4.39 3.77
CA SER A 159 -8.91 4.99 2.44
C SER A 159 -7.82 6.02 2.23
N LEU A 160 -7.50 6.83 3.25
CA LEU A 160 -6.38 7.77 3.19
C LEU A 160 -5.04 7.07 2.99
N LEU A 161 -4.81 5.96 3.70
CA LEU A 161 -3.58 5.18 3.54
C LEU A 161 -3.43 4.64 2.11
N ALA A 162 -4.51 4.08 1.54
CA ALA A 162 -4.52 3.60 0.17
C ALA A 162 -4.27 4.74 -0.85
N THR A 163 -4.93 5.89 -0.67
CA THR A 163 -4.74 7.06 -1.53
C THR A 163 -3.31 7.59 -1.45
N LEU A 164 -2.71 7.65 -0.26
CA LEU A 164 -1.32 8.06 -0.10
C LEU A 164 -0.35 7.12 -0.81
N MET A 165 -0.59 5.80 -0.74
CA MET A 165 0.23 4.81 -1.46
C MET A 165 0.12 5.02 -2.98
N GLN A 166 -1.08 5.21 -3.51
CA GLN A 166 -1.29 5.46 -4.93
C GLN A 166 -0.72 6.82 -5.37
N ALA A 167 -0.83 7.84 -4.51
CA ALA A 167 -0.27 9.16 -4.73
C ALA A 167 1.27 9.11 -4.82
N GLY A 168 1.90 8.34 -3.94
CA GLY A 168 3.34 8.06 -3.99
C GLY A 168 3.77 7.41 -5.31
N GLY A 169 2.91 6.61 -5.94
CA GLY A 169 3.14 6.06 -7.27
C GLY A 169 3.39 7.13 -8.35
N PHE A 170 2.79 8.31 -8.25
CA PHE A 170 3.03 9.41 -9.20
C PHE A 170 4.43 10.02 -9.09
N LEU A 171 5.13 9.82 -7.97
CA LEU A 171 6.53 10.26 -7.84
C LEU A 171 7.45 9.58 -8.86
N VAL A 172 7.05 8.42 -9.41
CA VAL A 172 7.76 7.76 -10.52
C VAL A 172 7.82 8.63 -11.77
N LEU A 173 6.79 9.44 -12.05
CA LEU A 173 6.79 10.35 -13.19
C LEU A 173 7.84 11.46 -13.01
N ILE A 174 7.91 12.02 -11.81
CA ILE A 174 8.90 13.05 -11.45
C ILE A 174 10.30 12.45 -11.52
N ALA A 175 10.49 11.24 -10.97
CA ALA A 175 11.75 10.52 -11.06
C ALA A 175 12.15 10.22 -12.51
N GLY A 176 11.18 9.96 -13.39
CA GLY A 176 11.39 9.81 -14.84
C GLY A 176 11.94 11.09 -15.47
N ILE A 177 11.30 12.24 -15.24
CA ILE A 177 11.76 13.54 -15.74
C ILE A 177 13.17 13.88 -15.21
N LEU A 178 13.45 13.57 -13.94
CA LEU A 178 14.79 13.74 -13.35
C LEU A 178 15.82 12.77 -13.96
N ALA A 179 15.40 11.57 -14.38
CA ALA A 179 16.29 10.60 -15.03
C ALA A 179 16.75 11.13 -16.39
N ASP A 180 15.83 11.70 -17.16
CA ASP A 180 16.12 12.26 -18.47
C ASP A 180 17.02 13.51 -18.38
N LYS A 181 16.88 14.32 -17.30
CA LYS A 181 17.66 15.55 -17.14
C LYS A 181 19.07 15.37 -16.54
N PHE A 182 19.24 14.47 -15.56
CA PHE A 182 20.52 14.30 -14.84
C PHE A 182 21.35 13.10 -15.32
N GLY A 183 20.82 12.37 -16.30
CA GLY A 183 21.38 11.16 -16.88
C GLY A 183 20.97 9.90 -16.12
N ARG A 184 20.48 8.89 -16.86
CA ARG A 184 19.88 7.67 -16.31
C ARG A 184 20.72 6.95 -15.24
N LYS A 185 22.04 6.90 -15.37
CA LYS A 185 22.93 6.20 -14.42
C LYS A 185 23.02 6.89 -13.06
N ARG A 186 23.11 8.23 -13.05
CA ARG A 186 23.24 9.01 -11.81
C ARG A 186 21.93 9.03 -11.05
N THR A 187 20.82 9.18 -11.76
CA THR A 187 19.48 9.20 -11.14
C THR A 187 19.12 7.85 -10.51
N ILE A 188 19.41 6.72 -11.17
CA ILE A 188 19.17 5.39 -10.58
C ILE A 188 19.99 5.18 -9.30
N LEU A 189 21.27 5.54 -9.31
CA LEU A 189 22.13 5.40 -8.13
C LEU A 189 21.62 6.29 -6.98
N GLY A 190 21.33 7.56 -7.25
CA GLY A 190 20.80 8.48 -6.24
C GLY A 190 19.46 8.03 -5.66
N ALA A 191 18.52 7.62 -6.51
CA ALA A 191 17.21 7.11 -6.07
C ALA A 191 17.35 5.84 -5.24
N SER A 192 18.24 4.93 -5.62
CA SER A 192 18.47 3.69 -4.86
C SER A 192 19.00 3.96 -3.45
N ILE A 193 19.98 4.88 -3.31
CA ILE A 193 20.53 5.26 -2.00
C ILE A 193 19.44 5.91 -1.14
N LEU A 194 18.65 6.82 -1.73
CA LEU A 194 17.57 7.50 -1.02
C LEU A 194 16.50 6.52 -0.52
N VAL A 195 16.08 5.57 -1.36
CA VAL A 195 15.12 4.53 -0.96
C VAL A 195 15.69 3.66 0.14
N PHE A 196 16.96 3.23 0.03
CA PHE A 196 17.62 2.45 1.07
C PHE A 196 17.65 3.18 2.42
N SER A 197 17.99 4.47 2.43
CA SER A 197 17.99 5.28 3.65
C SER A 197 16.59 5.38 4.27
N ILE A 198 15.55 5.62 3.47
CA ILE A 198 14.16 5.70 3.95
C ILE A 198 13.70 4.35 4.50
N CYS A 199 13.95 3.25 3.80
CA CYS A 199 13.63 1.91 4.26
C CYS A 199 14.35 1.58 5.58
N PHE A 200 15.62 1.94 5.71
CA PHE A 200 16.37 1.70 6.94
C PHE A 200 15.78 2.48 8.13
N ILE A 201 15.48 3.77 7.94
CA ILE A 201 14.89 4.61 8.98
C ILE A 201 13.51 4.06 9.41
N THR A 202 12.66 3.70 8.44
CA THR A 202 11.32 3.17 8.74
C THR A 202 11.37 1.83 9.49
N GLN A 203 12.30 0.92 9.15
CA GLN A 203 12.48 -0.34 9.87
C GLN A 203 12.90 -0.13 11.32
N ILE A 204 13.80 0.83 11.58
CA ILE A 204 14.19 1.20 12.95
C ILE A 204 12.98 1.70 13.73
N ILE A 205 12.18 2.59 13.15
CA ILE A 205 11.00 3.17 13.81
C ILE A 205 9.99 2.08 14.15
N ILE A 206 9.69 1.17 13.22
CA ILE A 206 8.72 0.08 13.42
C ILE A 206 9.14 -0.84 14.58
N GLN A 207 10.43 -1.09 14.75
CA GLN A 207 10.94 -1.94 15.84
C GLN A 207 10.99 -1.20 17.17
N TRP A 208 11.26 0.10 17.17
CA TRP A 208 11.39 0.91 18.39
C TRP A 208 10.05 1.19 19.10
N ILE A 209 8.99 1.46 18.34
CA ILE A 209 7.67 1.79 18.89
C ILE A 209 7.10 0.69 19.81
N PRO A 210 7.05 -0.60 19.41
CA PRO A 210 6.51 -1.63 20.29
C PRO A 210 7.38 -1.84 21.54
N MET A 211 8.70 -1.67 21.47
CA MET A 211 9.56 -1.77 22.65
C MET A 211 9.28 -0.67 23.68
N SER A 212 8.93 0.55 23.24
CA SER A 212 8.64 1.64 24.18
C SER A 212 7.26 1.52 24.83
N ILE A 213 6.28 0.94 24.13
CA ILE A 213 4.93 0.71 24.66
C ILE A 213 4.91 -0.42 25.70
N ASN A 214 5.68 -1.49 25.50
CA ASN A 214 5.77 -2.60 26.46
C ASN A 214 6.49 -2.25 27.77
N MET A 215 7.13 -1.07 27.85
CA MET A 215 7.81 -0.58 29.05
C MET A 215 6.92 0.31 29.94
N LYS A 216 5.64 0.48 29.60
CA LYS A 216 4.68 1.33 30.32
C LYS A 216 3.48 0.52 30.79
#